data_AF-A0A7J8LGT3-F1
#
_entry.id   AF-A0A7J8LGT3-F1
#
_cell.length_a   1.000
_cell.length_b   1.000
_cell.length_c   1.000
_cell.angle_alpha   90.00
_cell.angle_beta   90.00
_cell.angle_gamma   90.00
#
_symmetry.space_group_name_H-M   'P 1'
#
loop_
_entity.id
_entity.type
_entity.pdbx_description
1 polymer ?
#
loop_
_entity_poly.entity_id
_entity_poly.type
_entity_poly.pdbx_seq_one_letter_code
_entity_poly.pdbx_strand_id
1 'polypeptide(L)'
;MATESSESEEEGKITGGNQHLIVEDDLREMGKKAAWSVSSCKTGNGVSSLRDDNLETYWQSDGAQPHLVNIQFQKKVKLQLVVLYVDFKLDESYTPSKISIRAGDGFHNLK
;
A
#
# COMPACT_ATOMS: atom_id res chain seq x y z
N MET A 1 0.83 11.13 -45.61
CA MET A 1 0.57 9.85 -44.93
C MET A 1 0.99 10.01 -43.49
N ALA A 2 0.02 10.23 -42.60
CA ALA A 2 0.28 10.32 -41.16
C ALA A 2 0.09 8.91 -40.59
N THR A 3 1.13 8.36 -39.98
CA THR A 3 1.04 7.08 -39.28
C THR A 3 0.62 7.38 -37.85
N GLU A 4 -0.65 7.18 -37.55
CA GLU A 4 -1.14 7.11 -36.17
C GLU A 4 -0.49 5.89 -35.51
N SER A 5 0.43 6.14 -34.58
CA SER A 5 0.99 5.09 -33.74
C SER A 5 0.04 4.95 -32.55
N SER A 6 -0.81 3.92 -32.61
CA SER A 6 -1.68 3.50 -31.53
C SER A 6 -0.83 2.99 -30.36
N GLU A 7 -0.64 3.82 -29.34
CA GLU A 7 -0.15 3.38 -28.04
C GLU A 7 -1.17 2.42 -27.44
N SER A 8 -0.74 1.18 -27.24
CA SER A 8 -1.52 0.15 -26.58
C SER A 8 -1.58 0.47 -25.10
N GLU A 9 -2.78 0.75 -24.60
CA GLU A 9 -3.03 0.75 -23.16
C GLU A 9 -2.96 -0.70 -22.68
N GLU A 10 -1.79 -1.09 -22.17
CA GLU A 10 -1.64 -2.36 -21.45
C GLU A 10 -2.49 -2.26 -20.16
N GLU A 11 -3.73 -2.74 -20.24
CA GLU A 11 -4.56 -3.03 -19.07
C GLU A 11 -3.84 -4.05 -18.21
N GLY A 12 -3.06 -3.55 -17.26
CA GLY A 12 -2.30 -4.33 -16.30
C GLY A 12 -3.22 -5.22 -15.48
N LYS A 13 -3.42 -6.44 -15.96
CA LYS A 13 -3.82 -7.60 -15.17
C LYS A 13 -2.87 -7.68 -13.98
N ILE A 14 -3.40 -7.92 -12.78
CA ILE A 14 -2.60 -8.06 -11.56
C ILE A 14 -1.72 -9.32 -11.64
N THR A 15 -0.56 -9.22 -12.30
CA THR A 15 0.52 -10.21 -12.27
C THR A 15 1.69 -9.75 -11.37
N GLY A 16 1.49 -8.70 -10.58
CA GLY A 16 2.47 -8.16 -9.63
C GLY A 16 1.85 -8.04 -8.25
N GLY A 17 1.95 -9.11 -7.47
CA GLY A 17 1.51 -9.20 -6.09
C GLY A 17 1.77 -10.64 -5.61
N ASN A 18 2.06 -10.80 -4.33
CA ASN A 18 2.37 -12.09 -3.73
C ASN A 18 1.40 -13.20 -4.21
N GLN A 19 1.91 -14.33 -4.71
CA GLN A 19 1.12 -15.38 -5.40
C GLN A 19 0.00 -16.00 -4.54
N HIS A 20 -0.01 -15.72 -3.24
CA HIS A 20 -1.04 -16.15 -2.30
C HIS A 20 -2.27 -15.24 -2.24
N LEU A 21 -2.23 -14.02 -2.78
CA LEU A 21 -3.36 -13.08 -2.76
C LEU A 21 -4.11 -13.14 -4.10
N ILE A 22 -5.27 -13.79 -4.08
CA ILE A 22 -6.23 -13.76 -5.20
C ILE A 22 -7.19 -12.60 -4.93
N VAL A 23 -7.17 -11.60 -5.79
CA VAL A 23 -8.13 -10.49 -5.78
C VAL A 23 -9.04 -10.64 -7.00
N GLU A 24 -10.29 -10.19 -6.90
CA GLU A 24 -11.26 -10.20 -8.01
C GLU A 24 -10.67 -9.58 -9.28
N ASP A 25 -10.95 -10.19 -10.44
CA ASP A 25 -10.31 -9.89 -11.73
C ASP A 25 -10.53 -8.43 -12.21
N ASP A 26 -11.56 -7.76 -11.70
CA ASP A 26 -11.97 -6.40 -12.04
C ASP A 26 -11.38 -5.32 -11.11
N LEU A 27 -10.56 -5.69 -10.13
CA LEU A 27 -9.84 -4.75 -9.27
C LEU A 27 -8.40 -4.50 -9.75
N ARG A 28 -8.01 -3.22 -9.75
CA ARG A 28 -6.66 -2.77 -10.10
C ARG A 28 -5.91 -2.25 -8.87
N GLU A 29 -4.66 -2.68 -8.71
CA GLU A 29 -3.75 -2.15 -7.68
C GLU A 29 -3.44 -0.67 -7.94
N MET A 30 -3.63 0.18 -6.92
CA MET A 30 -3.46 1.63 -7.03
C MET A 30 -2.29 2.17 -6.21
N GLY A 31 -1.66 1.37 -5.34
CA GLY A 31 -0.59 1.80 -4.45
C GLY A 31 0.63 2.35 -5.19
N LYS A 32 0.95 1.87 -6.41
CA LYS A 32 2.02 2.45 -7.23
C LYS A 32 1.77 3.91 -7.67
N LYS A 33 0.51 4.38 -7.64
CA LYS A 33 0.14 5.75 -8.01
C LYS A 33 0.05 6.70 -6.80
N ALA A 34 0.35 6.22 -5.61
CA ALA A 34 0.34 7.02 -4.38
C ALA A 34 1.75 7.36 -3.91
N ALA A 35 1.88 8.50 -3.22
CA ALA A 35 3.00 8.77 -2.35
C ALA A 35 2.74 8.11 -0.99
N TRP A 36 3.73 7.35 -0.50
CA TRP A 36 3.65 6.64 0.77
C TRP A 36 4.62 7.27 1.78
N SER A 37 4.17 7.44 3.01
CA SER A 37 5.03 7.82 4.12
C SER A 37 4.65 7.08 5.39
N VAL A 38 5.60 6.94 6.31
CA VAL A 38 5.39 6.35 7.63
C VAL A 38 5.75 7.35 8.72
N SER A 39 5.10 7.26 9.89
CA SER A 39 5.38 8.17 11.02
C SER A 39 6.82 8.07 11.52
N SER A 40 7.39 6.86 11.50
CA SER A 40 8.78 6.57 11.86
C SER A 40 9.18 5.23 11.25
N CYS A 41 10.47 4.96 11.15
CA CYS A 41 10.98 3.65 10.78
C CYS A 41 12.38 3.43 11.35
N LYS A 42 12.66 2.18 11.72
CA LYS A 42 14.03 1.73 11.97
C LYS A 42 14.82 1.76 10.67
N THR A 43 16.12 2.07 10.75
CA THR A 43 17.02 2.10 9.58
C THR A 43 16.95 0.79 8.81
N GLY A 44 16.62 0.86 7.51
CA GLY A 44 16.51 -0.30 6.62
C GLY A 44 15.11 -0.93 6.54
N ASN A 45 14.19 -0.58 7.44
CA ASN A 45 12.83 -1.15 7.52
C ASN A 45 11.77 -0.06 7.31
N GLY A 46 11.85 0.65 6.18
CA GLY A 46 10.99 1.79 5.85
C GLY A 46 9.83 1.44 4.92
N VAL A 47 9.30 2.47 4.25
CA VAL A 47 8.19 2.38 3.27
C VAL A 47 8.44 1.34 2.18
N SER A 48 9.69 1.17 1.74
CA SER A 48 10.06 0.21 0.69
C SER A 48 9.62 -1.21 1.03
N SER A 49 9.79 -1.62 2.29
CA SER A 49 9.46 -2.95 2.79
C SER A 49 7.96 -3.19 2.98
N LEU A 50 7.10 -2.18 2.81
CA LEU A 50 5.64 -2.36 2.74
C LEU A 50 5.16 -2.72 1.32
N ARG A 51 6.03 -2.53 0.33
CA ARG A 51 5.64 -2.39 -1.09
C ARG A 51 6.52 -3.19 -2.04
N ASP A 52 7.44 -4.00 -1.52
CA ASP A 52 8.40 -4.80 -2.28
C ASP A 52 7.88 -6.22 -2.60
N ASP A 53 6.61 -6.50 -2.27
CA ASP A 53 5.92 -7.79 -2.48
C ASP A 53 6.61 -9.01 -1.83
N ASN A 54 7.48 -8.78 -0.84
CA ASN A 54 8.19 -9.82 -0.11
C ASN A 54 7.64 -9.95 1.33
N LEU A 55 7.18 -11.15 1.71
CA LEU A 55 6.63 -11.41 3.06
C LEU A 55 7.70 -11.59 4.13
N GLU A 56 8.98 -11.67 3.74
CA GLU A 56 10.11 -11.76 4.67
C GLU A 56 10.63 -10.37 5.08
N THR A 57 10.27 -9.33 4.34
CA THR A 57 10.60 -7.94 4.66
C THR A 57 9.39 -7.23 5.27
N TYR A 58 9.66 -6.25 6.13
CA TYR A 58 8.62 -5.54 6.86
C TYR A 58 9.05 -4.12 7.22
N TRP A 59 8.06 -3.23 7.35
CA TRP A 59 8.24 -1.94 8.01
C TRP A 59 8.25 -2.14 9.52
N GLN A 60 9.22 -1.52 10.19
CA GLN A 60 9.30 -1.49 11.65
C GLN A 60 9.29 -0.04 12.11
N SER A 61 8.21 0.39 12.76
CA SER A 61 8.13 1.71 13.37
C SER A 61 9.14 1.86 14.51
N ASP A 62 9.70 3.04 14.67
CA ASP A 62 10.68 3.37 15.73
C ASP A 62 10.31 4.73 16.35
N GLY A 63 9.19 4.78 17.08
CA GLY A 63 8.65 6.00 17.66
C GLY A 63 7.48 5.75 18.61
N ALA A 64 6.82 6.81 19.07
CA ALA A 64 5.64 6.69 19.92
C ALA A 64 4.39 6.28 19.12
N GLN A 65 3.44 5.61 19.79
CA GLN A 65 2.13 5.32 19.21
C GLN A 65 1.26 6.60 19.12
N PRO A 66 0.35 6.70 18.13
CA PRO A 66 0.07 5.71 17.09
C PRO A 66 1.10 5.74 15.94
N HIS A 67 1.42 4.56 15.40
CA HIS A 67 2.21 4.45 14.17
C HIS A 67 1.30 4.64 12.96
N LEU A 68 1.73 5.44 12.00
CA LEU A 68 0.91 5.82 10.85
C LEU A 68 1.58 5.39 9.55
N VAL A 69 0.78 4.83 8.64
CA VAL A 69 1.09 4.72 7.22
C VAL A 69 0.16 5.68 6.49
N ASN A 70 0.72 6.65 5.78
CA ASN A 70 -0.04 7.62 4.99
C ASN A 70 0.10 7.29 3.52
N ILE A 71 -1.04 7.29 2.82
CA ILE A 71 -1.15 7.00 1.39
C ILE A 71 -1.83 8.21 0.74
N GLN A 72 -1.09 8.95 -0.08
CA GLN A 72 -1.59 10.17 -0.71
C GLN A 72 -1.61 10.03 -2.23
N PHE A 73 -2.78 10.25 -2.83
CA PHE A 73 -2.95 10.29 -4.28
C PHE A 73 -2.98 11.73 -4.77
N GLN A 74 -2.43 11.99 -5.95
CA GLN A 74 -2.48 13.34 -6.57
C GLN A 74 -3.89 13.74 -7.03
N LYS A 75 -4.78 12.77 -7.23
CA LYS A 75 -6.17 12.96 -7.65
C LYS A 75 -7.05 12.08 -6.77
N LYS A 76 -8.35 12.41 -6.69
CA LYS A 76 -9.32 11.56 -6.00
C LYS A 76 -9.38 10.19 -6.67
N VAL A 77 -9.12 9.14 -5.89
CA VAL A 77 -9.16 7.75 -6.33
C VAL A 77 -10.28 7.03 -5.60
N LYS A 78 -11.07 6.23 -6.32
CA LYS A 78 -12.02 5.29 -5.73
C LYS A 78 -11.25 4.04 -5.32
N LEU A 79 -11.15 3.79 -4.03
CA LEU A 79 -10.59 2.56 -3.48
C LEU A 79 -11.73 1.66 -3.00
N GLN A 80 -11.66 0.39 -3.33
CA GLN A 80 -12.64 -0.62 -2.92
C GLN A 80 -12.08 -1.57 -1.86
N LEU A 81 -10.76 -1.84 -1.91
CA LEU A 81 -10.10 -2.80 -1.05
C LEU A 81 -8.76 -2.24 -0.56
N VAL A 82 -8.47 -2.50 0.71
CA VAL A 82 -7.15 -2.33 1.32
C VAL A 82 -6.76 -3.68 1.93
N VAL A 83 -5.61 -4.20 1.53
CA VAL A 83 -5.10 -5.49 2.01
C VAL A 83 -3.87 -5.22 2.87
N LEU A 84 -3.82 -5.88 4.02
CA LEU A 84 -2.71 -5.84 4.97
C LEU A 84 -2.28 -7.27 5.27
N TYR A 85 -0.99 -7.56 5.16
CA TYR A 85 -0.43 -8.82 5.63
C TYR A 85 0.03 -8.65 7.09
N VAL A 86 -0.43 -9.53 7.97
CA VAL A 86 -0.09 -9.58 9.40
C VAL A 86 0.01 -11.04 9.83
N ASP A 87 1.05 -11.40 10.58
CA ASP A 87 1.22 -12.77 11.09
C ASP A 87 1.66 -12.75 12.56
N PHE A 88 0.74 -13.11 13.45
CA PHE A 88 1.01 -13.12 14.89
C PHE A 88 2.16 -14.04 15.31
N LYS A 89 2.34 -15.17 14.63
CA LYS A 89 3.39 -16.13 14.99
C LYS A 89 4.77 -15.62 14.61
N LEU A 90 4.85 -14.87 13.51
CA LEU A 90 6.09 -14.29 13.02
C LEU A 90 6.43 -12.99 13.75
N ASP A 91 5.43 -12.14 13.98
CA ASP A 91 5.61 -10.76 14.44
C ASP A 91 5.50 -10.61 15.97
N GLU A 92 4.92 -11.59 16.68
CA GLU A 92 4.71 -11.57 18.13
C GLU A 92 4.16 -10.22 18.63
N SER A 93 4.90 -9.49 19.46
CA SER A 93 4.50 -8.19 20.02
C SER A 93 4.43 -7.07 18.99
N TYR A 94 5.00 -7.24 17.80
CA TYR A 94 4.94 -6.26 16.71
C TYR A 94 3.63 -6.37 15.90
N THR A 95 2.84 -7.42 16.10
CA THR A 95 1.54 -7.60 15.46
C THR A 95 0.57 -6.49 15.89
N PRO A 96 -0.01 -5.70 14.97
CA PRO A 96 -0.96 -4.66 15.34
C PRO A 96 -2.21 -5.24 16.01
N SER A 97 -2.52 -4.81 17.24
CA SER A 97 -3.73 -5.23 17.97
C SER A 97 -4.98 -4.40 17.62
N LYS A 98 -4.78 -3.19 17.10
CA LYS A 98 -5.86 -2.28 16.68
C LYS A 98 -5.40 -1.47 15.47
N ILE A 99 -6.22 -1.49 14.41
CA ILE A 99 -5.99 -0.74 13.18
C ILE A 99 -7.17 0.21 12.97
N SER A 100 -6.87 1.48 12.68
CA SER A 100 -7.87 2.48 12.30
C SER A 100 -7.54 2.98 10.90
N ILE A 101 -8.42 2.69 9.94
CA ILE A 101 -8.31 3.21 8.58
C ILE A 101 -9.11 4.50 8.51
N ARG A 102 -8.49 5.57 8.03
CA ARG A 102 -9.13 6.88 7.86
C ARG A 102 -8.91 7.41 6.46
N ALA A 103 -9.92 8.06 5.90
CA ALA A 103 -9.86 8.63 4.55
C ALA A 103 -10.38 10.07 4.53
N GLY A 104 -9.82 10.87 3.64
CA GLY A 104 -10.12 12.29 3.50
C GLY A 104 -9.35 12.92 2.34
N ASP A 105 -9.71 14.15 2.02
CA ASP A 105 -9.03 14.93 0.98
C ASP A 105 -7.76 15.65 1.51
N GLY A 106 -7.52 15.60 2.83
CA GLY A 106 -6.30 16.12 3.47
C GLY A 106 -6.20 15.71 4.93
N PHE A 107 -5.05 15.94 5.57
CA PHE A 107 -4.80 15.47 6.95
C PHE A 107 -5.79 15.99 8.00
N HIS A 108 -6.39 17.16 7.78
CA HIS A 108 -7.31 17.80 8.71
C HIS A 108 -8.76 17.28 8.62
N ASN A 109 -9.09 16.47 7.60
CA ASN A 109 -10.44 15.97 7.36
C ASN A 109 -10.55 14.43 7.31
N LEU A 110 -9.49 13.74 7.73
CA LEU A 110 -9.49 12.28 7.85
C LEU A 110 -10.58 11.83 8.84
N LYS A 111 -11.48 10.95 8.38
CA LYS A 111 -12.54 10.33 9.18
C LYS A 111 -12.35 8.83 9.28
#